data_AF-A0A832XQ96-F1
#
_entry.id   AF-A0A832XQ96-F1
#
_cell.length_a   1.000
_cell.length_b   1.000
_cell.length_c   1.000
_cell.angle_alpha   90.00
_cell.angle_beta   90.00
_cell.angle_gamma   90.00
#
_symmetry.space_group_name_H-M   'P 1'
#
loop_
_entity.id
_entity.type
_entity.pdbx_description
1 polymer ?
#
loop_
_entity_poly.entity_id
_entity_poly.type
_entity_poly.pdbx_seq_one_letter_code
_entity_poly.pdbx_strand_id
1 'polypeptide(L)' 'MVFECNIDARGKAYRFKLGIMGVVAGLVLAAAFYISGIEGGIPWLISLGFIGGGAFTIFEAWTGWCVVRALGFRTPL' A
#
# COMPACT_ATOMS: atom_id res chain seq x y z
N MET A 1 -17.73 12.83 2.98
CA MET A 1 -16.85 11.71 3.35
C MET A 1 -16.62 11.77 4.85
N VAL A 2 -16.62 10.63 5.55
CA VAL A 2 -16.62 10.56 7.04
C VAL A 2 -15.22 10.78 7.64
N PHE A 3 -14.15 10.71 6.85
CA PHE A 3 -12.79 10.96 7.29
C PHE A 3 -12.38 12.42 7.07
N GLU A 4 -11.78 13.03 8.10
CA GLU A 4 -11.21 14.37 8.02
C GLU A 4 -9.96 14.36 7.14
N CYS A 5 -9.89 15.27 6.16
CA CYS A 5 -8.75 15.36 5.27
C CYS A 5 -7.51 15.79 6.07
N ASN A 6 -6.50 14.93 6.15
CA ASN A 6 -5.27 15.16 6.93
C ASN A 6 -4.01 15.11 6.03
N ILE A 7 -4.19 15.10 4.71
CA ILE A 7 -3.11 14.93 3.74
C ILE A 7 -3.11 16.08 2.74
N ASP A 8 -1.92 16.63 2.49
CA ASP A 8 -1.71 17.61 1.45
C ASP A 8 -1.78 16.96 0.06
N ALA A 9 -2.15 17.74 -0.97
CA ALA A 9 -2.25 17.24 -2.34
C ALA A 9 -0.95 16.56 -2.84
N ARG A 10 0.22 17.04 -2.37
CA ARG A 10 1.53 16.41 -2.66
C ARG A 10 1.67 15.06 -1.95
N GLY A 11 1.40 15.01 -0.64
CA GLY A 11 1.42 13.79 0.15
C GLY A 11 0.46 12.71 -0.38
N LYS A 12 -0.68 13.13 -0.92
CA LYS A 12 -1.65 12.28 -1.63
C LYS A 12 -1.02 11.59 -2.84
N ALA A 13 -0.38 12.37 -3.72
CA ALA A 13 0.24 11.85 -4.94
C ALA A 13 1.42 10.92 -4.65
N TYR A 14 2.26 11.24 -3.68
CA TYR A 14 3.38 10.38 -3.29
C TYR A 14 2.90 9.03 -2.73
N ARG A 15 1.92 9.04 -1.84
CA ARG A 15 1.37 7.80 -1.27
C ARG A 15 0.65 6.96 -2.30
N PHE A 16 -0.08 7.58 -3.23
CA PHE A 16 -0.69 6.86 -4.35
C PHE A 16 0.36 6.16 -5.23
N LYS A 17 1.47 6.86 -5.55
CA LYS A 17 2.58 6.26 -6.31
C LYS A 17 3.24 5.11 -5.56
N LEU A 18 3.52 5.28 -4.27
CA LEU A 18 4.11 4.23 -3.43
C LEU A 18 3.19 3.02 -3.31
N GLY A 19 1.88 3.23 -3.15
CA GLY A 19 0.92 2.15 -3.09
C GLY A 19 0.82 1.38 -4.40
N ILE A 20 0.83 2.07 -5.55
CA ILE A 20 0.91 1.41 -6.87
C ILE A 20 2.19 0.58 -6.97
N MET A 21 3.36 1.14 -6.60
CA MET A 21 4.62 0.38 -6.61
C MET A 21 4.54 -0.85 -5.71
N GLY A 22 3.93 -0.74 -4.54
CA GLY A 22 3.72 -1.85 -3.61
C GLY A 22 2.84 -2.96 -4.18
N VAL A 23 1.72 -2.61 -4.81
CA VAL A 23 0.84 -3.57 -5.50
C VAL A 23 1.57 -4.23 -6.66
N VAL A 24 2.26 -3.45 -7.50
CA VAL A 24 3.01 -3.99 -8.65
C VAL A 24 4.11 -4.93 -8.18
N ALA A 25 4.89 -4.56 -7.17
CA ALA A 25 5.91 -5.43 -6.59
C ALA A 25 5.30 -6.73 -6.03
N GLY A 26 4.17 -6.63 -5.34
CA GLY A 26 3.44 -7.79 -4.83
C GLY A 26 2.94 -8.73 -5.93
N LEU A 27 2.45 -8.19 -7.05
CA LEU A 27 2.02 -8.95 -8.23
C LEU A 27 3.21 -9.61 -8.94
N VAL A 28 4.34 -8.92 -9.08
CA VAL A 28 5.57 -9.48 -9.66
C VAL A 28 6.07 -10.64 -8.79
N LEU A 29 6.04 -10.50 -7.47
CA LEU A 29 6.35 -11.57 -6.52
C LEU A 29 5.38 -12.76 -6.66
N ALA A 30 4.07 -12.51 -6.75
CA ALA A 30 3.08 -13.56 -6.96
C ALA A 30 3.36 -14.34 -8.25
N ALA A 31 3.64 -13.62 -9.35
CA ALA A 31 3.97 -14.23 -10.63
C ALA A 31 5.26 -15.06 -10.56
N ALA A 32 6.30 -14.55 -9.87
CA ALA A 32 7.54 -15.28 -9.67
C ALA A 32 7.34 -16.57 -8.86
N PHE A 33 6.51 -16.54 -7.81
CA PHE A 33 6.18 -17.73 -7.02
C PHE A 33 5.36 -18.75 -7.80
N TYR A 34 4.44 -18.27 -8.64
CA TYR A 34 3.67 -19.14 -9.53
C TYR A 34 4.57 -19.84 -10.56
N ILE A 35 5.47 -19.10 -11.22
CA ILE A 35 6.40 -19.66 -12.23
C ILE A 35 7.40 -20.64 -11.61
N SER A 36 7.85 -20.37 -10.38
CA SER A 36 8.79 -21.24 -9.66
C SER A 36 8.13 -22.49 -9.05
N GLY A 37 6.81 -22.66 -9.20
CA GLY A 37 6.10 -23.81 -8.65
C GLY A 37 6.08 -23.85 -7.13
N ILE A 38 6.23 -22.69 -6.47
CA ILE A 38 6.15 -22.60 -5.00
C ILE A 38 4.68 -22.69 -4.60
N GLU A 39 4.29 -23.83 -4.05
CA GLU A 39 2.93 -24.08 -3.60
C GLU A 39 2.71 -23.60 -2.16
N GLY A 40 1.95 -22.50 -2.01
CA GLY A 40 1.45 -22.03 -0.72
C GLY A 40 2.50 -21.60 0.31
N GLY A 41 2.03 -21.37 1.54
CA GLY A 41 2.89 -21.06 2.69
C GLY A 41 3.33 -19.60 2.82
N ILE A 42 4.44 -19.40 3.54
CA ILE A 42 4.99 -18.08 3.89
C ILE A 42 5.28 -17.19 2.66
N PRO A 43 5.81 -17.71 1.53
CA PRO A 43 6.08 -16.88 0.35
C PRO A 43 4.81 -16.19 -0.18
N TRP A 44 3.70 -16.92 -0.26
CA TRP A 44 2.42 -16.36 -0.69
C TRP A 44 1.86 -15.32 0.28
N LEU A 45 2.08 -15.49 1.60
CA LEU A 45 1.72 -14.47 2.59
C LEU A 45 2.50 -13.17 2.41
N ILE A 46 3.78 -13.25 2.03
CA ILE A 46 4.58 -12.05 1.72
C ILE A 46 3.99 -11.33 0.52
N SER A 47 3.69 -12.04 -0.56
CA SER A 47 3.07 -11.45 -1.75
C SER A 47 1.72 -10.78 -1.44
N LEU A 48 0.86 -11.47 -0.68
CA LEU A 48 -0.42 -10.91 -0.23
C LEU A 48 -0.24 -9.69 0.68
N GLY A 49 0.78 -9.67 1.54
CA GLY A 49 1.13 -8.53 2.37
C GLY A 49 1.51 -7.29 1.55
N PHE A 50 2.31 -7.47 0.50
CA PHE A 50 2.66 -6.37 -0.42
C PHE A 50 1.45 -5.84 -1.19
N ILE A 51 0.61 -6.73 -1.71
CA ILE A 51 -0.62 -6.34 -2.43
C ILE A 51 -1.59 -5.64 -1.48
N GLY A 52 -1.84 -6.21 -0.29
CA GLY A 52 -2.74 -5.65 0.72
C GLY A 52 -2.25 -4.30 1.26
N GLY A 53 -0.98 -4.20 1.61
CA GLY A 53 -0.37 -2.94 2.07
C GLY A 53 -0.34 -1.87 0.96
N GLY A 54 -0.04 -2.27 -0.28
CA GLY A 54 -0.11 -1.38 -1.45
C GLY A 54 -1.53 -0.88 -1.72
N ALA A 55 -2.53 -1.77 -1.65
CA ALA A 55 -3.92 -1.39 -1.81
C ALA A 55 -4.41 -0.47 -0.69
N PHE A 56 -3.99 -0.72 0.55
CA PHE A 56 -4.33 0.13 1.70
C PHE A 56 -3.75 1.54 1.57
N THR A 57 -2.49 1.66 1.15
CA THR A 57 -1.86 2.98 0.93
C THR A 57 -2.49 3.74 -0.25
N ILE A 58 -2.98 3.03 -1.28
CA ILE A 58 -3.81 3.64 -2.34
C ILE A 58 -5.13 4.16 -1.76
N PHE A 59 -5.79 3.39 -0.89
CA PHE A 59 -7.05 3.80 -0.24
C PHE A 59 -6.88 5.05 0.63
N GLU A 60 -5.82 5.10 1.46
CA GLU A 60 -5.45 6.28 2.25
C GLU A 60 -5.22 7.49 1.35
N ALA A 61 -4.50 7.30 0.23
CA ALA A 61 -4.32 8.36 -0.74
C ALA A 61 -5.65 8.79 -1.35
N TRP A 62 -6.56 7.90 -1.72
CA TRP A 62 -7.82 8.27 -2.38
C TRP A 62 -8.75 9.08 -1.48
N THR A 63 -8.89 8.63 -0.23
CA THR A 63 -9.71 9.28 0.81
C THR A 63 -9.12 10.61 1.30
N GLY A 64 -7.83 10.88 1.04
CA GLY A 64 -7.15 12.07 1.57
C GLY A 64 -6.87 11.98 3.06
N TRP A 65 -6.85 10.76 3.60
CA TRP A 65 -6.70 10.48 5.02
C TRP A 65 -5.55 9.50 5.24
N CYS A 66 -4.72 9.77 6.25
CA CYS A 66 -3.57 8.92 6.59
C CYS A 66 -3.65 8.51 8.05
N VAL A 67 -3.68 7.20 8.29
CA VAL A 67 -3.76 6.61 9.64
C VAL A 67 -2.57 7.04 10.51
N VAL A 68 -1.38 7.16 9.91
CA VAL A 68 -0.15 7.52 10.61
C VAL A 68 -0.23 8.94 11.18
N ARG A 69 -0.76 9.89 10.41
CA ARG A 69 -1.00 11.26 10.92
C ARG A 69 -2.17 11.28 11.92
N ALA A 70 -3.20 10.46 11.73
CA ALA A 70 -4.31 10.33 12.69
C ALA A 70 -3.87 9.74 14.04
N LEU A 71 -2.85 8.87 14.06
CA LEU A 71 -2.19 8.36 15.25
C LEU A 71 -1.24 9.38 15.91
N GLY A 72 -1.10 10.59 15.36
CA GLY A 72 -0.30 11.68 15.93
C GLY A 72 1.16 11.73 15.46
N PHE A 73 1.56 10.88 14.51
CA PHE A 73 2.92 10.94 13.96
C PHE A 73 3.05 12.08 12.94
N ARG A 74 4.01 12.98 13.19
CA ARG A 74 4.37 14.01 12.21
C ARG A 74 5.15 13.38 11.07
N THR A 75 4.54 13.33 9.89
CA THR A 75 5.21 12.95 8.66
C THR A 75 5.56 14.23 7.88
N PRO A 76 6.78 14.38 7.35
CA PRO A 76 7.20 15.59 6.64
C PRO A 76 6.55 15.77 5.25
N LEU A 77 5.73 14.79 4.83
CA LEU A 77 5.09 14.68 3.51
C LEU A 77 3.57 14.75 3.60
#